data_AF-A0A528JPG2-F1
#
_entry.id   AF-A0A528JPG2-F1
#
_cell.length_a   1.000
_cell.length_b   1.000
_cell.length_c   1.000
_cell.angle_alpha   90.00
_cell.angle_beta   90.00
_cell.angle_gamma   90.00
#
_symmetry.space_group_name_H-M   'P 1'
#
loop_
_entity.id
_entity.type
_entity.pdbx_description
1 polymer ?
#
loop_
_entity_poly.entity_id
_entity_poly.type
_entity_poly.pdbx_seq_one_letter_code
_entity_poly.pdbx_strand_id
1 'polypeptide(L)'
;MVVSANRLELLQIADAVAREKSIDKSIVIAAMADAIQKAARSRYGQETNIRADINPNTGEMKLQRLMEVVEKVDDYATQIAISSARERNPDAQLGDFIAEQLPPMDFGRIAAQSAKQVIVQK
;
A
#
# COMPACT_ATOMS: atom_id res chain seq x y z
N MET A 1 21.04 1.40 2.66
CA MET A 1 20.63 1.70 4.06
C MET A 1 19.70 2.92 4.17
N VAL A 2 18.77 3.16 3.22
CA VAL A 2 17.94 4.40 3.23
C VAL A 2 16.51 4.19 3.77
N VAL A 3 16.04 2.94 3.81
CA VAL A 3 14.62 2.63 4.13
C VAL A 3 14.31 2.77 5.64
N SER A 4 15.33 2.72 6.51
CA SER A 4 15.14 2.60 7.96
C SER A 4 14.75 3.91 8.66
N ALA A 5 15.20 5.07 8.15
CA ALA A 5 15.00 6.36 8.81
C ALA A 5 13.53 6.81 8.77
N ASN A 6 12.83 6.57 7.66
CA ASN A 6 11.45 7.02 7.47
C ASN A 6 10.40 6.28 8.33
N ARG A 7 10.68 5.08 8.86
CA ARG A 7 9.64 4.26 9.55
C ARG A 7 9.23 4.86 10.89
N LEU A 8 10.22 5.24 11.70
CA LEU A 8 9.95 5.79 13.04
C LEU A 8 9.35 7.19 12.95
N GLU A 9 9.85 8.00 12.01
CA GLU A 9 9.31 9.33 11.73
C GLU A 9 7.83 9.26 11.32
N LEU A 10 7.46 8.29 10.47
CA LEU A 10 6.05 8.10 10.09
C LEU A 10 5.14 7.76 11.27
N LEU A 11 5.59 6.88 12.16
CA LEU A 11 4.83 6.54 13.36
C LEU A 11 4.69 7.74 14.29
N GLN A 12 5.75 8.55 14.45
CA GLN A 12 5.72 9.76 15.28
C GLN A 12 4.75 10.80 14.72
N ILE A 13 4.77 11.01 13.40
CA ILE A 13 3.82 11.91 12.73
C ILE A 13 2.39 11.40 12.92
N ALA A 14 2.15 10.10 12.73
CA ALA A 14 0.83 9.51 12.92
C ALA A 14 0.33 9.66 14.37
N ASP A 15 1.21 9.47 15.36
CA ASP A 15 0.88 9.63 16.78
C ASP A 15 0.56 11.09 17.13
N ALA A 16 1.34 12.05 16.61
CA ALA A 16 1.09 13.47 16.80
C ALA A 16 -0.27 13.89 16.23
N VAL A 17 -0.58 13.46 15.00
CA VAL A 17 -1.86 13.73 14.33
C VAL A 17 -3.02 13.11 15.10
N ALA A 18 -2.87 11.86 15.55
CA ALA A 18 -3.88 11.13 16.30
C ALA A 18 -4.24 11.85 17.61
N ARG A 19 -3.24 12.34 18.33
CA ARG A 19 -3.42 13.12 19.56
C ARG A 19 -4.09 14.46 19.30
N GLU A 20 -3.63 15.20 18.29
CA GLU A 20 -4.15 16.53 17.96
C GLU A 20 -5.63 16.48 17.59
N LYS A 21 -6.04 15.45 16.85
CA LYS A 21 -7.43 15.26 16.41
C LYS A 21 -8.25 14.38 17.34
N SER A 22 -7.67 13.86 18.43
CA SER A 22 -8.31 12.91 19.35
C SER A 22 -8.97 11.72 18.61
N ILE A 23 -8.25 11.15 17.64
CA ILE A 23 -8.68 9.99 16.85
C ILE A 23 -7.70 8.83 17.01
N ASP A 24 -8.15 7.62 16.68
CA ASP A 24 -7.28 6.46 16.69
C ASP A 24 -6.12 6.59 15.70
N LYS A 25 -4.91 6.25 16.18
CA LYS A 25 -3.70 6.19 15.36
C LYS A 25 -3.87 5.30 14.13
N SER A 26 -4.67 4.23 14.24
CA SER A 26 -4.99 3.34 13.13
C SER A 26 -5.70 4.05 11.97
N ILE A 27 -6.57 5.02 12.26
CA ILE A 27 -7.29 5.81 11.25
C ILE A 27 -6.31 6.72 10.50
N VAL A 28 -5.38 7.34 11.22
CA VAL A 28 -4.34 8.18 10.62
C VAL A 28 -3.44 7.35 9.71
N ILE A 29 -2.99 6.20 10.20
CA ILE A 29 -2.13 5.28 9.46
C ILE A 29 -2.84 4.76 8.21
N ALA A 30 -4.12 4.41 8.30
CA ALA A 30 -4.92 4.00 7.14
C ALA A 30 -5.02 5.11 6.09
N ALA A 31 -5.23 6.36 6.51
CA ALA A 31 -5.30 7.50 5.59
C ALA A 31 -3.93 7.81 4.94
N MET A 32 -2.83 7.66 5.70
CA MET A 32 -1.48 7.74 5.15
C MET A 32 -1.24 6.65 4.12
N ALA A 33 -1.65 5.41 4.41
CA ALA A 33 -1.54 4.28 3.51
C ALA A 33 -2.34 4.49 2.21
N ASP A 34 -3.57 5.01 2.29
CA ASP A 34 -4.39 5.35 1.11
C ASP A 34 -3.71 6.38 0.20
N ALA A 35 -3.08 7.40 0.77
CA ALA A 35 -2.35 8.39 -0.02
C ALA A 35 -1.09 7.81 -0.68
N ILE A 36 -0.37 6.93 0.02
CA ILE A 36 0.74 6.19 -0.57
C ILE A 36 0.24 5.29 -1.70
N GLN A 37 -0.89 4.61 -1.50
CA GLN A 37 -1.52 3.77 -2.51
C GLN A 37 -1.83 4.57 -3.78
N LYS A 38 -2.42 5.76 -3.65
CA LYS A 38 -2.69 6.67 -4.77
C LYS A 38 -1.40 7.10 -5.48
N ALA A 39 -0.36 7.47 -4.74
CA ALA A 39 0.93 7.84 -5.32
C ALA A 39 1.62 6.65 -6.02
N ALA A 40 1.50 5.46 -5.46
CA ALA A 40 2.03 4.24 -6.05
C ALA A 40 1.30 3.88 -7.36
N ARG A 41 -0.04 3.98 -7.40
CA ARG A 41 -0.82 3.82 -8.64
C ARG A 41 -0.33 4.78 -9.73
N SER A 42 -0.06 6.04 -9.38
CA SER A 42 0.49 6.99 -10.34
C SER A 42 1.88 6.62 -10.90
N ARG A 43 2.70 5.86 -10.16
CA ARG A 43 4.03 5.42 -10.63
C ARG A 43 4.00 4.10 -11.41
N TYR A 44 3.20 3.16 -10.96
CA TYR A 44 3.17 1.79 -11.50
C TYR A 44 2.09 1.56 -12.57
N GLY A 45 1.15 2.49 -12.70
CA GLY A 45 0.03 2.44 -13.65
C GLY A 45 -1.28 2.67 -12.91
N GLN A 46 -2.07 3.64 -13.39
CA GLN A 46 -3.35 4.03 -12.79
C GLN A 46 -4.34 2.86 -12.72
N GLU A 47 -4.30 1.99 -13.74
CA GLU A 47 -5.11 0.79 -13.86
C GLU A 47 -4.70 -0.30 -12.85
N THR A 48 -3.46 -0.26 -12.33
CA THR A 48 -2.96 -1.32 -11.44
C THR A 48 -3.60 -1.22 -10.06
N ASN A 49 -4.18 -2.33 -9.59
CA ASN A 49 -4.74 -2.42 -8.26
C ASN A 49 -3.64 -2.57 -7.20
N ILE A 50 -3.05 -1.45 -6.79
CA ILE A 50 -2.05 -1.41 -5.73
C ILE A 50 -2.74 -1.25 -4.39
N ARG A 51 -2.23 -1.97 -3.38
CA ARG A 51 -2.53 -1.86 -1.97
C ARG A 51 -1.27 -1.47 -1.20
N ALA A 52 -1.38 -0.43 -0.39
CA ALA A 52 -0.34 -0.05 0.55
C ALA A 52 -0.83 -0.32 1.98
N ASP A 53 0.01 -0.92 2.80
CA ASP A 53 -0.26 -1.21 4.20
C ASP A 53 0.94 -0.76 5.04
N ILE A 54 0.66 -0.18 6.21
CA ILE A 54 1.70 0.29 7.14
C ILE A 54 1.47 -0.40 8.48
N ASN A 55 2.51 -1.08 8.98
CA ASN A 55 2.43 -1.73 10.28
C ASN A 55 2.44 -0.66 11.40
N PRO A 56 1.40 -0.59 12.25
CA PRO A 56 1.26 0.45 13.27
C PRO A 56 2.22 0.32 14.46
N ASN A 57 2.91 -0.83 14.57
CA ASN A 57 3.88 -1.10 15.62
C ASN A 57 5.31 -0.88 15.12
N THR A 58 5.64 -1.35 13.91
CA THR A 58 7.01 -1.30 13.40
C THR A 58 7.25 -0.15 12.41
N GLY A 59 6.19 0.46 11.87
CA GLY A 59 6.27 1.46 10.81
C GLY A 59 6.69 0.86 9.47
N GLU A 60 6.74 -0.47 9.37
CA GLU A 60 7.07 -1.15 8.12
C GLU A 60 5.94 -0.97 7.11
N MET A 61 6.29 -0.41 5.96
CA MET A 61 5.37 -0.23 4.84
C MET A 61 5.53 -1.39 3.87
N LYS A 62 4.39 -1.99 3.50
CA LYS A 62 4.29 -3.02 2.47
C LYS A 62 3.48 -2.49 1.31
N LEU A 63 3.98 -2.73 0.12
CA LEU A 63 3.29 -2.43 -1.12
C LEU A 63 3.00 -3.75 -1.82
N GLN A 64 1.74 -3.96 -2.17
CA GLN A 64 1.29 -5.16 -2.86
C GLN A 64 0.48 -4.77 -4.08
N ARG A 65 0.73 -5.45 -5.18
CA ARG A 65 -0.10 -5.41 -6.37
C ARG A 65 -1.09 -6.57 -6.32
N LEU A 66 -2.36 -6.29 -6.52
CA LEU A 66 -3.39 -7.29 -6.70
C LEU A 66 -3.56 -7.55 -8.20
N MET A 67 -3.40 -8.81 -8.59
CA MET A 67 -3.62 -9.26 -9.97
C MET A 67 -4.76 -10.26 -9.98
N GLU A 68 -5.75 -10.04 -10.84
CA GLU A 68 -6.88 -10.93 -11.04
C GLU A 68 -6.45 -12.19 -11.81
N VAL A 69 -6.87 -13.35 -11.32
CA VAL A 69 -6.57 -14.63 -11.93
C VAL A 69 -7.53 -14.88 -13.08
N VAL A 70 -7.01 -14.87 -14.30
CA VAL A 70 -7.79 -15.03 -15.53
C VAL A 70 -7.24 -16.18 -16.38
N GLU A 71 -8.07 -16.69 -17.30
CA GLU A 71 -7.64 -17.74 -18.23
C GLU A 71 -6.79 -17.14 -19.38
N LYS A 72 -7.25 -16.03 -19.96
CA LYS A 72 -6.54 -15.26 -20.96
C LYS A 72 -6.23 -13.88 -20.40
N VAL A 73 -4.95 -13.54 -20.39
CA VAL A 73 -4.47 -12.24 -19.91
C VAL A 73 -4.62 -11.23 -21.05
N ASP A 74 -5.51 -10.27 -20.85
CA ASP A 74 -5.67 -9.08 -21.70
C ASP A 74 -4.80 -7.93 -21.19
N ASP A 75 -4.66 -7.79 -19.86
CA ASP A 75 -3.83 -6.77 -19.23
C ASP A 75 -2.88 -7.37 -18.19
N TYR A 76 -1.61 -7.52 -18.56
CA TYR A 76 -0.53 -7.98 -17.67
C TYR A 76 -0.27 -7.04 -16.48
N ALA A 77 -0.87 -5.84 -16.48
CA ALA A 77 -0.77 -4.93 -15.36
C ALA A 77 -1.81 -5.20 -14.25
N THR A 78 -2.91 -5.88 -14.55
CA THR A 78 -3.99 -6.12 -13.59
C THR A 78 -4.36 -7.59 -13.50
N GLN A 79 -3.85 -8.42 -14.40
CA GLN A 79 -4.23 -9.81 -14.53
C GLN A 79 -3.01 -10.73 -14.53
N ILE A 80 -3.25 -11.97 -14.10
CA ILE A 80 -2.29 -13.05 -14.10
C ILE A 80 -2.96 -14.31 -14.63
N ALA A 81 -2.23 -15.07 -15.47
CA ALA A 81 -2.74 -16.33 -15.97
C ALA A 81 -2.91 -17.32 -14.81
N ILE A 82 -3.97 -18.15 -14.85
CA ILE A 82 -4.21 -19.18 -13.84
C ILE A 82 -3.02 -20.13 -13.63
N SER A 83 -2.26 -20.43 -14.68
CA SER A 83 -1.02 -21.21 -14.58
C SER A 83 -0.01 -20.53 -13.65
N SER A 84 0.29 -19.26 -13.90
CA SER A 84 1.23 -18.48 -13.09
C SER A 84 0.69 -18.13 -11.69
N ALA A 85 -0.62 -17.97 -11.56
CA ALA A 85 -1.26 -17.83 -10.25
C ALA A 85 -1.05 -19.08 -9.40
N ARG A 86 -1.21 -20.27 -9.99
CA ARG A 86 -1.03 -21.56 -9.31
C ARG A 86 0.41 -21.88 -8.94
N GLU A 87 1.40 -21.34 -9.66
CA GLU A 87 2.81 -21.42 -9.27
C GLU A 87 3.08 -20.70 -7.93
N ARG A 88 2.27 -19.68 -7.60
CA ARG A 88 2.42 -18.89 -6.37
C ARG A 88 1.47 -19.35 -5.26
N ASN A 89 0.25 -19.69 -5.63
CA ASN A 89 -0.77 -20.22 -4.74
C ASN A 89 -1.47 -21.40 -5.43
N PRO A 90 -1.15 -22.65 -5.08
CA PRO A 90 -1.71 -23.84 -5.72
C PRO A 90 -3.25 -23.90 -5.72
N ASP A 91 -3.88 -23.28 -4.73
CA ASP A 91 -5.33 -23.22 -4.56
C ASP A 91 -5.99 -22.09 -5.37
N ALA A 92 -5.24 -21.32 -6.16
CA ALA A 92 -5.78 -20.21 -6.95
C ALA A 92 -6.81 -20.68 -8.00
N GLN A 93 -7.95 -19.98 -8.03
CA GLN A 93 -9.06 -20.19 -8.95
C GLN A 93 -9.24 -18.99 -9.88
N LEU A 94 -9.96 -19.19 -10.99
CA LEU A 94 -10.35 -18.07 -11.88
C LEU A 94 -11.23 -17.08 -11.11
N GLY A 95 -10.93 -15.80 -11.22
CA GLY A 95 -11.59 -14.71 -10.50
C GLY A 95 -10.98 -14.39 -9.12
N ASP A 96 -10.00 -15.16 -8.64
CA ASP A 96 -9.24 -14.82 -7.43
C ASP A 96 -8.29 -13.64 -7.66
N PHE A 97 -7.72 -13.10 -6.58
CA PHE A 97 -6.66 -12.11 -6.65
C PHE A 97 -5.38 -12.63 -6.03
N ILE A 98 -4.28 -12.56 -6.79
CA ILE A 98 -2.93 -12.82 -6.30
C ILE A 98 -2.29 -11.51 -5.87
N ALA A 99 -1.84 -11.46 -4.62
CA ALA A 99 -1.06 -10.35 -4.10
C ALA A 99 0.44 -10.56 -4.40
N GLU A 100 1.01 -9.75 -5.26
CA GLU A 100 2.44 -9.68 -5.51
C GLU A 100 3.08 -8.57 -4.69
N GLN A 101 4.11 -8.90 -3.90
CA GLN A 101 4.84 -7.91 -3.13
C GLN A 101 5.73 -7.07 -4.06
N LEU A 102 5.48 -5.77 -4.08
CA LEU A 102 6.28 -4.82 -4.83
C LEU A 102 7.52 -4.42 -4.02
N PRO A 103 8.64 -4.06 -4.70
CA PRO A 103 9.84 -3.63 -4.02
C PRO A 103 9.56 -2.38 -3.15
N PRO A 104 10.17 -2.31 -1.96
CA PRO A 104 9.99 -1.16 -1.10
C PRO A 104 10.53 0.10 -1.80
N MET A 105 9.66 1.09 -1.99
CA MET A 105 10.05 2.41 -2.50
C MET A 105 9.99 3.45 -1.40
N ASP A 106 10.68 4.56 -1.63
CA ASP A 106 10.74 5.65 -0.66
C ASP A 106 9.49 6.56 -0.76
N PHE A 107 8.41 6.15 -0.10
CA PHE A 107 7.17 6.93 0.01
C PHE A 107 7.06 7.72 1.33
N GLY A 108 8.12 7.75 2.15
CA GLY A 108 8.04 8.38 3.48
C GLY A 108 7.66 9.87 3.43
N ARG A 109 8.15 10.60 2.43
CA ARG A 109 7.79 12.02 2.22
C ARG A 109 6.29 12.19 1.90
N ILE A 110 5.75 11.33 1.03
CA ILE A 110 4.34 11.38 0.62
C ILE A 110 3.44 11.03 1.80
N ALA A 111 3.82 10.03 2.58
CA ALA A 111 3.08 9.61 3.76
C ALA A 111 3.07 10.70 4.85
N ALA A 112 4.20 11.36 5.10
CA ALA A 112 4.30 12.50 6.02
C ALA A 112 3.43 13.70 5.57
N GLN A 113 3.46 14.02 4.28
CA GLN A 113 2.63 15.08 3.70
C GLN A 113 1.14 14.75 3.79
N SER A 114 0.77 13.50 3.50
CA SER A 114 -0.61 13.02 3.61
C SER A 114 -1.12 13.09 5.04
N ALA A 115 -0.32 12.63 6.02
CA ALA A 115 -0.70 12.72 7.43
C ALA A 115 -1.07 14.15 7.82
N LYS A 116 -0.30 15.14 7.37
CA LYS A 116 -0.61 16.56 7.57
C LYS A 116 -1.90 16.98 6.86
N GLN A 117 -2.15 16.50 5.64
CA GLN A 117 -3.42 16.79 4.95
C GLN A 117 -4.64 16.17 5.66
N VAL A 118 -4.49 15.02 6.30
CA VAL A 118 -5.54 14.40 7.12
C VAL A 118 -5.90 15.29 8.30
N ILE A 119 -4.93 16.01 8.89
CA ILE A 119 -5.20 17.04 9.92
C ILE A 119 -6.09 18.16 9.35
N VAL A 120 -5.90 18.56 8.10
CA VAL A 120 -6.60 19.73 7.53
C VAL A 120 -8.00 19.38 7.01
N GLN A 121 -8.20 18.15 6.50
CA GLN A 121 -9.43 17.76 5.80
C GLN A 121 -10.53 17.11 6.66
N LYS A 122 -10.27 16.79 7.94
CA LYS A 122 -11.25 16.21 8.87
C LYS A 122 -11.45 17.06 10.12
#